data_AF-A0A3N5SEW9-F1
#
_entry.id   AF-A0A3N5SEW9-F1
#
_cell.length_a   1.000
_cell.length_b   1.000
_cell.length_c   1.000
_cell.angle_alpha   90.00
_cell.angle_beta   90.00
_cell.angle_gamma   90.00
#
_symmetry.space_group_name_H-M   'P 1'
#
loop_
_entity.id
_entity.type
_entity.pdbx_description
1 polymer ?
#
loop_
_entity_poly.entity_id
_entity_poly.type
_entity_poly.pdbx_seq_one_letter_code
_entity_poly.pdbx_strand_id
1 'polypeptide(L)'
;MPTSITPPPKDDEVECGNCGAYIYHDLVKCPNCGVYLVDPMDTEPEERPRFRPRSKLSLLIESIVRKIQGEPHYAEELFTGALREAALFDDLLRKVSGDRSVVERLIEYEQAQRPGATRLSCLQNAIRRWEHENR
;
A
#
# COMPACT_ATOMS: atom_id res chain seq x y z
N MET A 1 -42.77 23.79 11.67
CA MET A 1 -41.81 22.70 11.38
C MET A 1 -42.47 21.79 10.36
N PRO A 2 -41.88 21.51 9.19
CA PRO A 2 -42.48 20.56 8.26
C PRO A 2 -42.39 19.17 8.88
N THR A 3 -43.55 18.57 9.17
CA THR A 3 -43.64 17.17 9.61
C THR A 3 -43.30 16.29 8.42
N SER A 4 -42.27 15.47 8.56
CA SER A 4 -41.90 14.45 7.58
C SER A 4 -43.12 13.60 7.23
N ILE A 5 -43.43 13.49 5.93
CA ILE A 5 -44.58 12.77 5.37
C ILE A 5 -44.34 11.25 5.36
N THR A 6 -43.13 10.80 5.66
CA THR A 6 -42.81 9.36 5.70
C THR A 6 -43.30 8.75 7.01
N PRO A 7 -44.19 7.74 6.97
CA PRO A 7 -44.51 6.97 8.17
C PRO A 7 -43.22 6.38 8.75
N PRO A 8 -43.10 6.30 10.09
CA PRO A 8 -41.94 5.64 10.70
C PRO A 8 -41.87 4.20 10.17
N PRO A 9 -40.67 3.68 9.89
CA PRO A 9 -40.51 2.30 9.43
C PRO A 9 -41.12 1.34 10.45
N LYS A 10 -41.73 0.26 9.97
CA LYS A 10 -42.19 -0.81 10.86
C LYS A 10 -40.99 -1.43 11.56
N ASP A 11 -41.19 -2.02 12.74
CA ASP A 11 -40.11 -2.53 13.61
C ASP A 11 -39.17 -3.54 12.90
N ASP A 12 -39.60 -4.15 11.80
CA ASP A 12 -38.84 -5.16 11.04
C ASP A 12 -38.15 -4.62 9.75
N GLU A 13 -38.23 -3.31 9.49
CA GLU A 13 -37.70 -2.64 8.30
C GLU A 13 -36.43 -1.85 8.60
N VAL A 14 -35.36 -2.10 7.84
CA VAL A 14 -34.07 -1.42 7.93
C VAL A 14 -33.80 -0.62 6.65
N GLU A 15 -33.06 0.48 6.76
CA GLU A 15 -32.69 1.29 5.61
C GLU A 15 -31.44 0.73 4.92
N CYS A 16 -31.49 0.54 3.60
CA CYS A 16 -30.35 0.10 2.81
C CYS A 16 -29.28 1.20 2.74
N GLY A 17 -28.10 0.97 3.32
CA GLY A 17 -26.99 1.94 3.30
C GLY A 17 -26.44 2.32 1.92
N ASN A 18 -26.79 1.58 0.86
CA ASN A 18 -26.38 1.91 -0.52
C ASN A 18 -27.40 2.76 -1.27
N CYS A 19 -28.71 2.58 -1.05
CA CYS A 19 -29.75 3.22 -1.88
C CYS A 19 -30.89 3.90 -1.10
N GLY A 20 -30.86 3.85 0.24
CA GLY A 20 -31.86 4.48 1.10
C GLY A 20 -33.25 3.82 1.06
N ALA A 21 -33.41 2.67 0.42
CA ALA A 21 -34.67 1.94 0.43
C ALA A 21 -34.89 1.24 1.78
N TYR A 22 -36.09 1.36 2.34
CA TYR A 22 -36.53 0.53 3.48
C TYR A 22 -36.78 -0.90 3.00
N ILE A 23 -36.15 -1.85 3.67
CA ILE A 23 -36.13 -3.27 3.31
C ILE A 23 -36.28 -4.13 4.56
N TYR A 24 -36.75 -5.37 4.44
CA TYR A 24 -36.81 -6.29 5.58
C TYR A 24 -35.42 -6.78 5.97
N HIS A 25 -35.16 -6.88 7.27
CA HIS A 25 -33.86 -7.27 7.83
C HIS A 25 -33.39 -8.69 7.42
N ASP A 26 -34.32 -9.59 7.08
CA ASP A 26 -34.02 -10.98 6.68
C ASP A 26 -33.52 -11.13 5.23
N LEU A 27 -33.42 -10.04 4.47
CA LEU A 27 -32.99 -10.09 3.08
C LEU A 27 -31.46 -10.16 2.99
N VAL A 28 -30.96 -11.12 2.22
CA VAL A 28 -29.52 -11.25 1.92
C VAL A 28 -29.06 -10.19 0.90
N LYS A 29 -29.98 -9.72 0.06
CA LYS A 29 -29.72 -8.77 -1.04
C LYS A 29 -30.82 -7.72 -1.11
N CYS A 30 -30.43 -6.46 -1.29
CA CYS A 30 -31.39 -5.38 -1.48
C CYS A 30 -32.13 -5.56 -2.82
N PRO A 31 -33.48 -5.60 -2.84
CA PRO A 31 -34.25 -5.75 -4.08
C PRO A 31 -34.18 -4.51 -4.97
N ASN A 32 -33.84 -3.34 -4.42
CA ASN A 32 -33.79 -2.09 -5.16
C ASN A 32 -32.45 -1.89 -5.89
N CYS A 33 -31.32 -2.03 -5.20
CA CYS A 33 -29.99 -1.75 -5.77
C CYS A 33 -29.12 -2.99 -5.95
N GLY A 34 -29.56 -4.16 -5.47
CA GLY A 34 -28.83 -5.41 -5.63
C GLY A 34 -27.57 -5.54 -4.76
N VAL A 35 -27.34 -4.65 -3.79
CA VAL A 35 -26.23 -4.81 -2.85
C VAL A 35 -26.49 -5.99 -1.90
N TYR A 36 -25.46 -6.74 -1.56
CA TYR A 36 -25.55 -7.74 -0.50
C TYR A 36 -25.58 -7.04 0.86
N LEU A 37 -26.49 -7.46 1.73
CA LEU A 37 -26.76 -6.87 3.04
C LEU A 37 -26.04 -7.60 4.16
N VAL A 38 -25.65 -8.86 3.88
CA VAL A 38 -24.83 -9.71 4.73
C VAL A 38 -23.59 -10.07 3.90
N ASP A 39 -22.41 -10.01 4.52
CA ASP A 39 -21.18 -10.44 3.87
C ASP A 39 -21.22 -11.98 3.75
N PRO A 40 -21.19 -12.57 2.53
CA PRO A 40 -21.22 -14.02 2.38
C PRO A 40 -19.99 -14.74 2.97
N MET A 41 -18.97 -14.03 3.45
CA MET A 41 -17.81 -14.62 4.11
C MET A 41 -17.97 -14.90 5.61
N ASP A 42 -19.09 -14.53 6.24
CA ASP A 42 -19.28 -14.71 7.69
C ASP A 42 -19.68 -16.14 8.12
N THR A 43 -19.58 -17.16 7.23
CA THR A 43 -19.97 -18.54 7.58
C THR A 43 -18.89 -19.33 8.33
N GLU A 44 -17.69 -18.80 8.44
CA GLU A 44 -16.66 -19.36 9.31
C GLU A 44 -16.21 -18.21 10.22
N PRO A 45 -16.30 -18.32 11.56
CA PRO A 45 -15.56 -17.42 12.41
C PRO A 45 -14.08 -17.68 12.12
N GLU A 46 -13.48 -16.94 11.19
CA GLU A 46 -12.05 -16.71 11.22
C GLU A 46 -11.80 -16.08 12.60
N GLU A 47 -11.43 -16.93 13.56
CA GLU A 47 -10.96 -16.49 14.85
C GLU A 47 -9.82 -15.53 14.56
N ARG A 48 -10.10 -14.21 14.62
CA ARG A 48 -9.05 -13.20 14.71
C ARG A 48 -8.06 -13.75 15.71
N PRO A 49 -6.80 -14.03 15.33
CA PRO A 49 -5.87 -14.70 16.21
C PRO A 49 -5.83 -13.90 17.50
N ARG A 50 -6.23 -14.51 18.62
CA ARG A 50 -6.30 -13.82 19.91
C ARG A 50 -4.90 -13.28 20.17
N PHE A 51 -4.74 -11.98 19.98
CA PHE A 51 -3.49 -11.28 20.24
C PHE A 51 -3.28 -11.32 21.74
N ARG A 52 -2.60 -12.36 22.25
CA ARG A 52 -2.16 -12.39 23.63
C ARG A 52 -1.00 -11.40 23.72
N PRO A 53 -1.14 -10.29 24.46
CA PRO A 53 -0.04 -9.36 24.61
C PRO A 53 1.12 -10.11 25.25
N ARG A 54 2.17 -10.36 24.47
CA ARG A 54 3.41 -10.97 24.95
C ARG A 54 3.95 -10.09 26.08
N SER A 55 4.45 -10.71 27.15
CA SER A 55 5.00 -9.96 28.28
C SER A 55 6.13 -9.06 27.78
N LYS A 56 6.26 -7.85 28.34
CA LYS A 56 7.30 -6.88 27.93
C LYS A 56 8.71 -7.50 27.92
N LEU A 57 8.96 -8.44 28.83
CA LEU A 57 10.21 -9.20 28.91
C LEU A 57 10.42 -10.12 27.72
N SER A 58 9.38 -10.84 27.28
CA SER A 58 9.48 -11.72 26.11
C SER A 58 9.75 -10.95 24.82
N LEU A 59 9.17 -9.75 24.66
CA LEU A 59 9.46 -8.88 23.51
C LEU A 59 10.90 -8.33 23.53
N LEU A 60 11.43 -8.02 24.72
CA LEU A 60 12.83 -7.60 24.87
C LEU A 60 13.81 -8.75 24.62
N ILE A 61 13.51 -9.96 25.10
CA ILE A 61 14.36 -11.13 24.84
C ILE A 61 14.34 -11.46 23.34
N GLU A 62 13.17 -11.41 22.69
CA GLU A 62 13.04 -11.65 21.26
C GLU A 62 13.81 -10.59 20.43
N SER A 63 13.76 -9.31 20.83
CA SER A 63 14.53 -8.26 20.15
C SER A 63 16.04 -8.38 20.35
N ILE A 64 16.49 -8.83 21.52
CA ILE A 64 17.90 -9.10 21.81
C ILE A 64 18.39 -10.34 21.04
N VAL A 65 17.61 -11.42 21.01
CA VAL A 65 17.96 -12.65 20.27
C VAL A 65 18.03 -12.38 18.77
N ARG A 66 17.10 -11.61 18.18
CA ARG A 66 17.18 -11.19 16.77
C ARG A 66 18.43 -10.35 16.49
N LYS A 67 18.79 -9.45 17.40
CA LYS A 67 20.00 -8.62 17.29
C LYS A 67 21.30 -9.42 17.41
N ILE A 68 21.28 -10.56 18.12
CA ILE A 68 22.42 -11.46 18.30
C ILE A 68 22.54 -12.49 17.16
N GLN A 69 21.41 -12.96 16.62
CA GLN A 69 21.39 -13.94 15.54
C GLN A 69 21.83 -13.36 14.19
N GLY A 70 21.88 -12.03 14.03
CA GLY A 70 22.44 -11.39 12.85
C GLY A 70 21.72 -11.77 11.54
N GLU A 71 20.51 -12.34 11.64
CA GLU A 71 19.67 -12.56 10.47
C GLU A 71 19.20 -11.18 9.99
N PRO A 72 19.66 -10.72 8.81
CA PRO A 72 19.21 -9.45 8.27
C PRO A 72 17.70 -9.55 8.12
N HIS A 73 16.98 -8.59 8.67
CA HIS A 73 15.55 -8.51 8.42
C HIS A 73 15.36 -8.43 6.90
N TYR A 74 14.46 -9.24 6.32
CA TYR A 74 14.09 -9.14 4.90
C TYR A 74 13.75 -7.69 4.48
N ALA A 75 13.21 -6.92 5.43
CA ALA A 75 13.04 -5.48 5.32
C ALA A 75 14.35 -4.72 4.99
N GLU A 76 15.47 -5.04 5.62
CA GLU A 76 16.77 -4.39 5.36
C GLU A 76 17.25 -4.62 3.93
N GLU A 77 17.06 -5.79 3.34
CA GLU A 77 17.40 -6.04 1.92
C GLU A 77 16.53 -5.20 0.97
N LEU A 78 15.22 -5.10 1.25
CA LEU A 78 14.31 -4.25 0.46
C LEU A 78 14.63 -2.76 0.62
N PHE A 79 14.88 -2.32 1.84
CA PHE A 79 15.14 -0.91 2.13
C PHE A 79 16.53 -0.47 1.66
N THR A 80 17.55 -1.32 1.74
CA THR A 80 18.91 -0.97 1.26
C THR A 80 18.95 -0.77 -0.25
N GLY A 81 18.22 -1.57 -1.02
CA GLY A 81 18.07 -1.37 -2.47
C GLY A 81 17.39 -0.04 -2.80
N ALA A 82 16.22 0.22 -2.20
CA ALA A 82 15.46 1.45 -2.42
C ALA A 82 16.21 2.72 -1.98
N LEU A 83 16.90 2.68 -0.84
CA LEU A 83 17.72 3.80 -0.35
C LEU A 83 18.87 4.11 -1.30
N ARG A 84 19.51 3.08 -1.87
CA ARG A 84 20.59 3.26 -2.84
C ARG A 84 20.08 3.84 -4.15
N GLU A 85 18.90 3.43 -4.61
CA GLU A 85 18.26 4.03 -5.78
C GLU A 85 17.91 5.49 -5.55
N ALA A 86 17.34 5.84 -4.39
CA ALA A 86 17.01 7.22 -4.05
C ALA A 86 18.27 8.11 -4.02
N ALA A 87 19.36 7.65 -3.42
CA ALA A 87 20.61 8.40 -3.37
C ALA A 87 21.20 8.69 -4.76
N LEU A 88 21.14 7.70 -5.68
CA LEU A 88 21.59 7.89 -7.07
C LEU A 88 20.65 8.83 -7.84
N PHE A 89 19.35 8.73 -7.61
CA PHE A 89 18.39 9.64 -8.22
C PHE A 89 18.63 11.08 -7.78
N ASP A 90 18.85 11.31 -6.49
CA ASP A 90 19.14 12.64 -5.94
C ASP A 90 20.46 13.22 -6.44
N ASP A 91 21.49 12.38 -6.60
CA ASP A 91 22.77 12.78 -7.20
C ASP A 91 22.59 13.21 -8.66
N LEU A 92 21.86 12.42 -9.45
CA LEU A 92 21.54 12.76 -10.84
C LEU A 92 20.69 14.04 -10.92
N LEU A 93 19.72 14.19 -10.03
CA LEU A 93 18.89 15.40 -9.91
C LEU A 93 19.74 16.64 -9.61
N ARG A 94 20.71 16.52 -8.70
CA ARG A 94 21.64 17.60 -8.37
C ARG A 94 22.53 17.97 -9.56
N LYS A 95 22.98 16.98 -10.34
CA LYS A 95 23.80 17.18 -11.55
C LYS A 95 23.02 17.91 -12.64
N VAL A 96 21.74 17.59 -12.83
CA VAL A 96 20.87 18.27 -13.82
C VAL A 96 20.18 19.52 -13.27
N SER A 97 20.75 20.15 -12.25
CA SER A 97 20.22 21.40 -11.65
C SER A 97 18.79 21.34 -11.12
N GLY A 98 18.30 20.16 -10.75
CA GLY A 98 16.95 19.97 -10.20
C GLY A 98 15.88 19.54 -11.23
N ASP A 99 16.22 19.45 -12.52
CA ASP A 99 15.23 19.14 -13.56
C ASP A 99 14.87 17.64 -13.59
N ARG A 100 13.81 17.30 -12.84
CA ARG A 100 13.27 15.93 -12.78
C ARG A 100 12.93 15.34 -14.15
N SER A 101 12.39 16.15 -15.07
CA SER A 101 12.02 15.71 -16.42
C SER A 101 13.22 15.29 -17.27
N VAL A 102 14.41 15.83 -16.97
CA VAL A 102 15.66 15.41 -17.63
C VAL A 102 16.11 14.07 -17.04
N VAL A 103 16.03 13.92 -15.72
CA VAL A 103 16.36 12.66 -15.03
C VAL A 103 15.50 11.51 -15.55
N GLU A 104 14.19 11.69 -15.63
CA GLU A 104 13.26 10.64 -16.09
C GLU A 104 13.56 10.23 -17.54
N ARG A 105 13.81 11.19 -18.44
CA ARG A 105 14.21 10.89 -19.83
C ARG A 105 15.54 10.12 -19.92
N LEU A 106 16.51 10.44 -19.07
CA LEU A 106 17.78 9.71 -19.03
C LEU A 106 17.57 8.26 -18.56
N ILE A 107 16.73 8.04 -17.56
CA ILE A 107 16.40 6.70 -17.06
C ILE A 107 15.65 5.90 -18.13
N GLU A 108 14.65 6.51 -18.80
CA GLU A 108 13.90 5.89 -19.89
C GLU A 108 14.80 5.50 -21.07
N TYR A 109 15.74 6.38 -21.43
CA TYR A 109 16.72 6.08 -22.46
C TYR A 109 17.56 4.85 -22.10
N GLU A 110 18.09 4.78 -20.88
CA GLU A 110 18.89 3.63 -20.44
C GLU A 110 18.05 2.35 -20.36
N GLN A 111 16.77 2.46 -19.97
CA GLN A 111 15.84 1.34 -19.95
C GLN A 111 15.52 0.83 -21.36
N ALA A 112 15.36 1.73 -22.34
CA ALA A 112 15.13 1.36 -23.73
C ALA A 112 16.36 0.65 -24.34
N GLN A 113 17.56 1.09 -23.99
CA GLN A 113 18.81 0.47 -24.44
C GLN A 113 19.04 -0.91 -23.81
N ARG A 114 18.51 -1.16 -22.60
CA ARG A 114 18.66 -2.42 -21.86
C ARG A 114 17.35 -2.83 -21.18
N PRO A 115 16.43 -3.50 -21.90
CA PRO A 115 15.09 -3.83 -21.39
C PRO A 115 15.04 -4.83 -20.22
N GLY A 116 16.19 -5.36 -19.76
CA GLY A 116 16.30 -6.21 -18.55
C GLY A 116 17.13 -5.59 -17.42
N ALA A 117 17.56 -4.33 -17.56
CA ALA A 117 18.34 -3.63 -16.55
C ALA A 117 17.46 -3.24 -15.36
N THR A 118 17.98 -3.44 -14.14
CA THR A 118 17.30 -2.94 -12.92
C THR A 118 17.36 -1.42 -12.89
N ARG A 119 16.37 -0.78 -12.25
CA ARG A 119 16.30 0.68 -12.13
C ARG A 119 17.59 1.28 -11.55
N LEU A 120 18.15 0.66 -10.51
CA LEU A 120 19.46 0.99 -9.97
C LEU A 120 20.57 1.04 -11.03
N SER A 121 20.63 0.03 -11.91
CA SER A 121 21.65 -0.02 -12.96
C SER A 121 21.42 1.06 -14.04
N CYS A 122 20.16 1.38 -14.37
CA CYS A 122 19.83 2.49 -15.27
C CYS A 122 20.29 3.83 -14.69
N LEU A 123 20.04 4.08 -13.39
CA LEU A 123 20.50 5.27 -12.70
C LEU A 123 22.02 5.41 -12.70
N GLN A 124 22.75 4.33 -12.42
CA GLN A 124 24.21 4.33 -12.46
C GLN A 124 24.76 4.63 -13.86
N ASN A 125 24.17 4.05 -14.91
CA ASN A 125 24.59 4.30 -16.28
C ASN A 125 24.25 5.74 -16.70
N ALA A 126 23.07 6.24 -16.34
CA ALA A 126 22.66 7.61 -16.59
C ALA A 126 23.63 8.63 -15.98
N ILE A 127 24.06 8.43 -14.72
CA ILE A 127 25.08 9.28 -14.07
C ILE A 127 26.40 9.21 -14.84
N ARG A 128 26.93 8.01 -15.10
CA ARG A 128 28.20 7.84 -15.81
C ARG A 128 28.19 8.49 -17.18
N ARG A 129 27.09 8.37 -17.91
CA ARG A 129 26.91 8.97 -19.22
C ARG A 129 26.84 10.49 -19.11
N TRP A 130 26.02 11.02 -18.20
CA TRP A 130 25.93 12.45 -17.97
C TRP A 130 27.30 13.05 -17.60
N GLU A 131 28.07 12.37 -16.75
CA GLU A 131 29.44 12.78 -16.39
C GLU A 131 30.40 12.74 -17.57
N HIS A 132 30.22 11.81 -18.52
CA HIS A 132 31.02 11.77 -19.73
C HIS A 132 30.65 12.89 -20.72
N GLU A 133 29.36 13.23 -20.81
CA GLU A 133 28.84 14.25 -21.72
C GLU A 133 29.03 15.68 -21.20
N ASN A 134 29.12 15.88 -19.88
CA ASN A 134 29.22 17.20 -19.24
C ASN A 134 30.61 17.47 -18.61
N ARG A 135 31.65 16.75 -19.06
CA ARG A 135 33.05 16.94 -18.64
C ARG A 135 33.86 17.60 -19.75
#